data_AF-A0A935S4X7-F1
#
_entry.id   AF-A0A935S4X7-F1
#
_cell.length_a   1.000
_cell.length_b   1.000
_cell.length_c   1.000
_cell.angle_alpha   90.00
_cell.angle_beta   90.00
_cell.angle_gamma   90.00
#
_symmetry.space_group_name_H-M   'P 1'
#
loop_
_entity.id
_entity.type
_entity.pdbx_description
1 polymer ?
#
loop_
_entity_poly.entity_id
_entity_poly.type
_entity_poly.pdbx_seq_one_letter_code
_entity_poly.pdbx_strand_id
1 'polypeptide(L)'
;MSGGSTQLKGVTPNIMLPDIYAFIDRGERELEYPMPWDEISKASYSEFANINYDKLAKNSASRMKKNEQFKAVEERSKEFKSRKDESIVNLKLEKFRAEQNIGEIKIKNTKRSKKTLRILVQIRLKKIFLN
;
A
#
# COMPACT_ATOMS: atom_id res chain seq x y z
N MET A 1 -26.99 -1.87 13.87
CA MET A 1 -25.70 -2.27 13.26
C MET A 1 -25.89 -3.62 12.57
N SER A 2 -25.05 -3.96 11.59
CA SER A 2 -25.23 -5.10 10.66
C SER A 2 -25.22 -6.49 11.31
N GLY A 3 -24.63 -6.67 12.49
CA GLY A 3 -24.64 -7.96 13.22
C GLY A 3 -23.49 -8.92 12.84
N GLY A 4 -22.85 -8.74 11.68
CA GLY A 4 -21.66 -9.50 11.30
C GLY A 4 -20.39 -9.09 12.07
N SER A 5 -19.59 -10.08 12.48
CA SER A 5 -18.30 -9.86 13.12
C SER A 5 -17.25 -9.32 12.13
N THR A 6 -16.23 -8.62 12.65
CA THR A 6 -15.03 -8.24 11.89
C THR A 6 -13.95 -9.33 11.89
N GLN A 7 -14.13 -10.37 12.69
CA GLN A 7 -13.20 -11.50 12.84
C GLN A 7 -12.84 -12.08 11.46
N LEU A 8 -11.55 -12.24 11.16
CA LEU A 8 -11.03 -12.73 9.86
C LEU A 8 -11.29 -11.83 8.64
N LYS A 9 -12.44 -11.15 8.56
CA LYS A 9 -12.88 -10.39 7.37
C LYS A 9 -12.43 -8.93 7.42
N GLY A 10 -12.15 -8.41 8.61
CA GLY A 10 -11.84 -7.00 8.83
C GLY A 10 -12.96 -6.08 8.34
N VAL A 11 -12.59 -4.87 7.92
CA VAL A 11 -13.50 -3.92 7.27
C VAL A 11 -12.99 -3.65 5.86
N THR A 12 -13.79 -4.03 4.85
CA THR A 12 -13.44 -3.78 3.46
C THR A 12 -13.78 -2.33 3.08
N PRO A 13 -12.80 -1.51 2.65
CA PRO A 13 -13.07 -0.13 2.24
C PRO A 13 -13.79 -0.09 0.89
N ASN A 14 -14.71 0.88 0.70
CA ASN A 14 -15.38 1.08 -0.59
C ASN A 14 -14.44 1.59 -1.70
N ILE A 15 -13.29 2.16 -1.33
CA ILE A 15 -12.28 2.67 -2.27
C ILE A 15 -10.93 2.12 -1.84
N MET A 16 -10.40 1.20 -2.65
CA MET A 16 -9.08 0.63 -2.44
C MET A 16 -7.98 1.63 -2.83
N LEU A 17 -7.02 1.83 -1.94
CA LEU A 17 -5.78 2.55 -2.20
C LEU A 17 -4.63 1.54 -2.30
N PRO A 18 -3.56 1.84 -3.07
CA PRO A 18 -2.43 0.95 -3.14
C PRO A 18 -1.65 1.06 -1.83
N ASP A 19 -1.41 -0.09 -1.22
CA ASP A 19 -0.63 -0.24 0.00
C ASP A 19 0.63 -1.06 -0.32
N ILE A 20 1.71 -0.80 0.41
CA ILE A 20 2.95 -1.57 0.31
C ILE A 20 2.69 -3.06 0.61
N TYR A 21 1.74 -3.36 1.48
CA TYR A 21 1.38 -4.72 1.86
C TYR A 21 0.25 -5.33 1.03
N ALA A 22 -0.22 -4.66 -0.03
CA ALA A 22 -1.40 -5.10 -0.78
C ALA A 22 -1.30 -6.51 -1.40
N PHE A 23 -0.08 -7.01 -1.63
CA PHE A 23 0.17 -8.34 -2.21
C PHE A 23 0.64 -9.39 -1.20
N ILE A 24 0.66 -9.08 0.10
CA ILE A 24 1.12 -10.03 1.12
C ILE A 24 -0.02 -10.34 2.07
N ASP A 25 -0.23 -11.64 2.27
CA ASP A 25 -1.20 -12.15 3.21
C ASP A 25 -0.78 -11.75 4.64
N ARG A 26 -1.68 -11.02 5.31
CA ARG A 26 -1.49 -10.52 6.67
C ARG A 26 -2.86 -10.37 7.31
N GLY A 27 -2.96 -10.77 8.57
CA GLY A 27 -4.11 -10.49 9.41
C GLY A 27 -4.42 -11.66 10.32
N GLU A 28 -5.56 -11.58 11.00
CA GLU A 28 -6.06 -12.64 11.88
C GLU A 28 -6.21 -13.98 11.17
N ARG A 29 -6.46 -13.97 9.84
CA ARG A 29 -6.58 -15.17 9.01
C ARG A 29 -5.31 -16.00 8.90
N GLU A 30 -4.15 -15.38 9.11
CA GLU A 30 -2.84 -16.03 8.97
C GLU A 30 -2.37 -16.68 10.29
N LEU A 31 -3.15 -16.56 11.37
CA LEU A 31 -2.85 -17.22 12.64
C LEU A 31 -3.12 -18.72 12.54
N GLU A 32 -2.42 -19.53 13.33
CA GLU A 32 -2.51 -20.99 13.29
C GLU A 32 -3.90 -21.52 13.74
N TYR A 33 -4.51 -20.85 14.73
CA TYR A 33 -5.82 -21.23 15.28
C TYR A 33 -6.73 -20.01 15.45
N PRO A 34 -7.19 -19.39 14.34
CA PRO A 34 -8.04 -18.23 14.44
C PRO A 34 -9.49 -18.65 14.69
N MET A 35 -10.20 -17.91 15.56
CA MET A 35 -11.61 -18.19 15.80
C MET A 35 -12.42 -17.99 14.50
N PRO A 36 -13.42 -18.85 14.22
CA PRO A 36 -14.25 -18.71 13.04
C PRO A 36 -15.05 -17.41 13.08
N TRP A 37 -15.40 -16.91 11.90
CA TRP A 37 -16.30 -15.78 11.79
C TRP A 37 -17.73 -16.17 12.18
N ASP A 38 -18.41 -15.27 12.87
CA ASP A 38 -19.80 -15.46 13.33
C ASP A 38 -20.64 -14.19 13.10
N GLU A 39 -21.96 -14.35 13.06
CA GLU A 39 -22.93 -13.28 12.84
C GLU A 39 -24.13 -13.42 13.77
N ILE A 40 -24.55 -12.30 14.36
CA ILE A 40 -25.75 -12.20 15.19
C ILE A 40 -26.84 -11.41 14.48
N SER A 41 -28.05 -11.43 15.03
CA SER A 41 -29.17 -10.66 14.51
C SER A 41 -28.86 -9.16 14.41
N LYS A 42 -29.14 -8.58 13.23
CA LYS A 42 -29.03 -7.14 12.95
C LYS A 42 -29.87 -6.34 13.96
N ALA A 43 -29.26 -5.34 14.60
CA ALA A 43 -30.03 -4.39 15.42
C ALA A 43 -30.78 -3.40 14.52
N SER A 44 -31.89 -2.82 14.99
CA SER A 44 -32.63 -1.79 14.25
C SER A 44 -31.82 -0.48 14.19
N TYR A 45 -31.66 0.08 13.00
CA TYR A 45 -31.05 1.40 12.76
C TYR A 45 -31.52 1.96 11.42
N SER A 46 -31.46 3.28 11.29
CA SER A 46 -31.69 3.98 10.03
C SER A 46 -30.38 4.14 9.27
N GLU A 47 -30.36 3.75 8.00
CA GLU A 47 -29.20 3.91 7.13
C GLU A 47 -29.14 5.35 6.60
N PHE A 48 -27.96 5.97 6.68
CA PHE A 48 -27.70 7.23 5.98
C PHE A 48 -27.39 6.92 4.51
N ALA A 49 -28.38 7.08 3.64
CA ALA A 49 -28.24 6.88 2.21
C ALA A 49 -28.06 8.24 1.53
N ASN A 50 -26.87 8.51 0.97
CA ASN A 50 -26.65 9.57 -0.03
C ASN A 50 -25.22 9.61 -0.64
N ILE A 51 -24.42 8.54 -0.54
CA ILE A 51 -23.05 8.54 -1.05
C ILE A 51 -22.98 7.75 -2.37
N ASN A 52 -22.61 8.43 -3.46
CA ASN A 52 -22.35 7.79 -4.74
C ASN A 52 -20.91 7.23 -4.78
N TYR A 53 -20.74 6.00 -4.28
CA TYR A 53 -19.44 5.34 -4.20
C TYR A 53 -18.83 5.06 -5.58
N ASP A 54 -19.63 4.77 -6.61
CA ASP A 54 -19.14 4.50 -7.97
C ASP A 54 -18.43 5.71 -8.58
N LYS A 55 -19.03 6.88 -8.44
CA LYS A 55 -18.43 8.14 -8.90
C LYS A 55 -17.14 8.43 -8.13
N LEU A 56 -17.14 8.21 -6.81
CA LEU A 56 -15.95 8.43 -5.98
C LEU A 56 -14.81 7.47 -6.33
N ALA A 57 -15.12 6.18 -6.56
CA ALA A 57 -14.16 5.16 -6.96
C ALA A 57 -13.51 5.50 -8.32
N LYS A 58 -14.31 5.86 -9.32
CA LYS A 58 -13.80 6.28 -10.66
C LYS A 58 -12.90 7.51 -10.57
N ASN A 59 -13.30 8.52 -9.80
CA ASN A 59 -12.52 9.72 -9.59
C ASN A 59 -11.21 9.44 -8.83
N SER A 60 -11.26 8.57 -7.82
CA SER A 60 -10.08 8.15 -7.05
C SER A 60 -9.09 7.40 -7.94
N ALA A 61 -9.56 6.41 -8.71
CA ALA A 61 -8.74 5.65 -9.65
C ALA A 61 -8.04 6.56 -10.69
N SER A 62 -8.76 7.57 -11.19
CA SER A 62 -8.20 8.54 -12.13
C SER A 62 -7.09 9.40 -11.50
N ARG A 63 -7.25 9.85 -10.25
CA ARG A 63 -6.20 10.58 -9.52
C ARG A 63 -5.00 9.69 -9.23
N MET A 64 -5.26 8.45 -8.83
CA MET A 64 -4.23 7.46 -8.51
C MET A 64 -3.35 7.15 -9.72
N LYS A 65 -3.96 6.91 -10.89
CA LYS A 65 -3.23 6.63 -12.14
C LYS A 65 -2.31 7.78 -12.58
N LYS A 66 -2.66 9.03 -12.24
CA LYS A 66 -1.88 10.23 -12.57
C LYS A 66 -0.79 10.55 -11.55
N ASN A 67 -0.84 9.98 -10.36
CA ASN A 67 0.08 10.31 -9.28
C ASN A 67 1.28 9.35 -9.26
N GLU A 68 2.48 9.91 -9.46
CA GLU A 68 3.74 9.16 -9.46
C GLU A 68 4.03 8.47 -8.12
N GLN A 69 3.59 9.04 -6.99
CA GLN A 69 3.79 8.43 -5.68
C GLN A 69 2.98 7.14 -5.54
N PHE A 70 1.74 7.11 -6.05
CA PHE A 70 0.93 5.89 -6.00
C PHE A 70 1.48 4.79 -6.92
N LYS A 71 2.02 5.16 -8.09
CA LYS A 71 2.76 4.21 -8.94
C LYS A 71 3.98 3.63 -8.21
N ALA A 72 4.76 4.48 -7.55
CA ALA A 72 5.93 4.04 -6.78
C ALA A 72 5.54 3.12 -5.61
N VAL A 73 4.37 3.32 -4.98
CA VAL A 73 3.85 2.43 -3.93
C VAL A 73 3.47 1.08 -4.51
N GLU A 74 2.81 1.05 -5.68
CA GLU A 74 2.44 -0.20 -6.35
C GLU A 74 3.68 -1.03 -6.76
N GLU A 75 4.68 -0.37 -7.36
CA GLU A 75 5.96 -1.00 -7.70
C GLU A 75 6.68 -1.54 -6.45
N ARG A 76 6.70 -0.75 -5.37
CA ARG A 76 7.28 -1.15 -4.09
C ARG A 76 6.55 -2.36 -3.50
N SER A 77 5.23 -2.43 -3.62
CA SER A 77 4.44 -3.55 -3.13
C SER A 77 4.78 -4.85 -3.86
N LYS A 78 4.92 -4.79 -5.20
CA LYS A 78 5.36 -5.95 -6.01
C LYS A 78 6.77 -6.41 -5.65
N GLU A 79 7.71 -5.48 -5.48
CA GLU A 79 9.08 -5.80 -5.04
C GLU A 79 9.09 -6.42 -3.64
N PHE A 80 8.25 -5.92 -2.74
CA PHE A 80 8.16 -6.44 -1.38
C PHE A 80 7.59 -7.86 -1.36
N LYS A 81 6.57 -8.14 -2.18
CA LYS A 81 6.05 -9.50 -2.38
C LYS A 81 7.11 -10.44 -2.95
N SER A 82 7.82 -10.06 -4.01
CA SER A 82 8.84 -10.93 -4.60
C SER A 82 9.96 -11.27 -3.62
N ARG A 83 10.38 -10.31 -2.78
CA ARG A 83 11.35 -10.54 -1.71
C ARG A 83 10.81 -11.40 -0.57
N LYS A 84 9.51 -11.31 -0.29
CA LYS A 84 8.87 -12.12 0.75
C LYS A 84 8.73 -13.59 0.34
N ASP A 85 8.46 -13.83 -0.94
CA ASP A 85 8.35 -15.18 -1.53
C ASP A 85 9.72 -15.83 -1.78
N GLU A 86 10.81 -15.05 -1.77
CA GLU A 86 12.18 -15.54 -1.85
C GLU A 86 12.57 -16.27 -0.55
N SER A 87 12.55 -17.60 -0.61
CA SER A 87 12.89 -18.50 0.51
C SER A 87 14.31 -19.06 0.45
N ILE A 88 15.04 -18.82 -0.64
CA ILE A 88 16.37 -19.36 -0.89
C ILE A 88 17.38 -18.23 -0.75
N VAL A 89 18.40 -18.44 0.09
CA VAL A 89 19.50 -17.47 0.28
C VAL A 89 20.83 -18.08 -0.14
N ASN A 90 21.69 -17.27 -0.74
CA ASN A 90 23.02 -17.71 -1.10
C ASN A 90 23.92 -17.81 0.14
N LEU A 91 24.45 -18.99 0.42
CA LEU A 91 25.37 -19.19 1.56
C LEU A 91 26.80 -18.74 1.27
N LYS A 92 27.16 -18.49 0.01
CA LYS A 92 28.48 -17.96 -0.34
C LYS A 92 28.55 -16.48 0.05
N LEU A 93 29.41 -16.18 1.02
CA LEU A 93 29.58 -14.84 1.61
C LEU A 93 29.76 -13.72 0.56
N GLU A 94 30.54 -13.97 -0.49
CA GLU A 94 30.77 -12.99 -1.57
C GLU A 94 29.47 -12.63 -2.31
N LYS A 95 28.66 -13.64 -2.64
CA LYS A 95 27.40 -13.45 -3.37
C LYS A 95 26.37 -12.76 -2.48
N PHE A 96 26.27 -13.18 -1.22
CA PHE A 96 25.41 -12.53 -0.23
C PHE A 96 25.75 -11.03 -0.05
N ARG A 97 27.03 -10.69 0.09
CA ARG A 97 27.47 -9.28 0.22
C ARG A 97 27.17 -8.47 -1.04
N ALA A 98 27.31 -9.05 -2.23
CA ALA A 98 26.96 -8.39 -3.47
C ALA A 98 25.46 -8.07 -3.54
N GLU A 99 24.60 -9.02 -3.18
CA GLU A 99 23.14 -8.84 -3.12
C GLU A 99 22.73 -7.74 -2.13
N GLN A 100 23.33 -7.71 -0.93
CA GLN A 100 23.10 -6.64 0.06
C GLN A 100 23.55 -5.27 -0.47
N ASN A 101 24.73 -5.18 -1.06
CA ASN A 101 25.24 -3.93 -1.64
C ASN A 101 24.34 -3.40 -2.76
N ILE A 102 23.82 -4.26 -3.63
CA ILE A 102 22.85 -3.86 -4.66
C ILE A 102 21.60 -3.27 -4.02
N GLY A 103 21.10 -3.89 -2.94
CA GLY A 103 19.98 -3.36 -2.15
C GLY A 103 20.27 -1.97 -1.57
N GLU A 104 21.42 -1.79 -0.94
CA GLU A 104 21.83 -0.50 -0.36
C GLU A 104 21.98 0.61 -1.41
N ILE A 105 22.60 0.29 -2.55
CA ILE A 105 22.79 1.24 -3.65
C ILE A 105 21.43 1.69 -4.19
N LYS A 106 20.49 0.76 -4.39
CA LYS A 106 19.11 1.09 -4.80
C LYS A 106 18.46 2.06 -3.80
N ILE A 107 18.54 1.77 -2.50
CA ILE A 107 17.98 2.64 -1.44
C ILE A 107 18.62 4.03 -1.45
N LYS A 108 19.95 4.11 -1.53
CA LYS A 108 20.70 5.39 -1.58
C LYS A 108 20.31 6.21 -2.81
N ASN A 109 20.22 5.58 -3.99
CA ASN A 109 19.81 6.22 -5.23
C ASN A 109 18.37 6.74 -5.18
N THR A 110 17.43 5.95 -4.66
CA THR A 110 16.03 6.39 -4.48
C THR A 110 15.94 7.58 -3.53
N LYS A 111 16.67 7.56 -2.39
CA LYS A 111 16.72 8.68 -1.45
C LYS A 111 17.29 9.95 -2.11
N ARG A 112 18.37 9.81 -2.88
CA ARG A 112 18.99 10.94 -3.60
C ARG A 112 18.04 11.53 -4.64
N SER A 113 17.41 10.69 -5.47
CA SER A 113 16.42 11.11 -6.47
C SER A 113 15.25 11.88 -5.83
N LYS A 114 14.65 11.34 -4.75
CA LYS A 114 13.57 12.03 -4.00
C LYS A 114 14.01 13.39 -3.44
N LYS A 115 15.24 13.50 -2.93
CA LYS A 115 15.80 14.76 -2.43
C LYS A 115 15.95 15.78 -3.57
N THR A 116 16.49 15.37 -4.72
CA THR A 116 16.64 16.22 -5.89
C THR A 116 15.29 16.72 -6.41
N LEU A 117 14.29 15.83 -6.50
CA LEU A 117 12.95 16.18 -6.96
C LEU A 117 12.27 17.19 -6.03
N ARG A 118 12.38 17.01 -4.71
CA ARG A 118 11.85 17.95 -3.72
C ARG A 118 12.45 19.35 -3.88
N ILE A 119 13.76 19.44 -4.10
CA ILE A 119 14.46 20.72 -4.32
C ILE A 119 13.96 21.37 -5.62
N LEU A 120 13.85 20.62 -6.71
CA LEU A 120 13.35 21.12 -8.00
C LEU A 120 11.92 21.66 -7.90
N VAL A 121 11.03 20.95 -7.21
CA VAL A 121 9.65 21.40 -6.96
C VAL A 121 9.64 22.70 -6.16
N GLN A 122 10.47 22.81 -5.12
CA GLN A 122 10.55 24.01 -4.29
C GLN A 122 11.08 25.22 -5.06
N ILE A 123 12.06 25.02 -5.94
CA ILE A 123 12.58 26.07 -6.84
C ILE A 123 11.49 26.50 -7.82
N ARG A 124 10.77 25.55 -8.44
CA ARG A 124 9.69 25.84 -9.39
C ARG A 124 8.55 26.62 -8.73
N LEU A 125 8.14 26.23 -7.52
CA LEU A 125 7.13 26.95 -6.75
C LEU A 125 7.58 28.38 -6.44
N LYS A 126 8.81 28.58 -5.93
CA LYS A 126 9.33 29.94 -5.67
C LYS A 126 9.31 30.83 -6.91
N LYS A 127 9.66 30.30 -8.09
CA LYS A 127 9.60 31.07 -9.35
C LYS A 127 8.18 31.47 -9.76
N ILE A 128 7.16 30.72 -9.37
CA ILE A 128 5.75 31.05 -9.66
C ILE A 128 5.26 32.17 -8.75
N PHE A 129 5.69 32.21 -7.49
CA PHE A 129 5.25 33.21 -6.50
C PHE A 129 6.07 34.52 -6.50
N LEU A 130 7.13 34.60 -7.30
CA LEU A 130 8.02 35.77 -7.43
C LEU A 130 7.80 36.56 -8.74
N ASN A 131 6.80 36.19 -9.54
CA ASN A 131 6.26 36.92 -10.68
C ASN A 131 4.79 37.26 -10.41
#